data_AF-A0A4Y2VA21-F1
#
_entry.id   AF-A0A4Y2VA21-F1
#
_cell.length_a   1.000
_cell.length_b   1.000
_cell.length_c   1.000
_cell.angle_alpha   90.00
_cell.angle_beta   90.00
_cell.angle_gamma   90.00
#
_symmetry.space_group_name_H-M   'P 1'
#
loop_
_entity.id
_entity.type
_entity.pdbx_description
1 polymer ?
#
loop_
_entity_poly.entity_id
_entity_poly.type
_entity_poly.pdbx_seq_one_letter_code
_entity_poly.pdbx_strand_id
1 'polypeptide(L)'
;MDVSLKSGGKMDRTKFEERKPLWKPNETHGMVMKKFKKRIVEKYNLQAGNYWDLYDWSVDHIPELWAEIWDYSGIIYSKPYDK
;
A
#
# COMPACT_ATOMS: atom_id res chain seq x y z
N MET A 1 23.16 -11.05 -12.59
CA MET A 1 22.06 -10.36 -13.29
C MET A 1 21.76 -9.13 -12.46
N ASP A 2 22.27 -8.00 -12.90
CA ASP A 2 22.20 -6.72 -12.22
C ASP A 2 20.78 -6.15 -12.40
N VAL A 3 19.94 -6.29 -11.37
CA VAL A 3 18.62 -5.64 -11.35
C VAL A 3 18.83 -4.24 -10.79
N SER A 4 19.35 -3.36 -11.64
CA SER A 4 19.37 -1.92 -11.41
C SER A 4 17.91 -1.43 -11.39
N LEU A 5 17.31 -1.39 -10.20
CA LEU A 5 16.06 -0.68 -9.93
C LEU A 5 16.36 0.81 -10.10
N LYS A 6 16.19 1.30 -11.34
CA LYS A 6 16.17 2.73 -11.63
C LYS A 6 15.13 3.37 -10.71
N SER A 7 15.55 4.38 -9.95
CA SER A 7 14.69 5.26 -9.16
C SER A 7 13.39 5.52 -9.91
N GLY A 8 12.28 4.96 -9.43
CA GLY A 8 11.01 4.96 -10.13
C GLY A 8 10.49 6.37 -10.31
N GLY A 9 10.54 6.89 -11.53
CA GLY A 9 9.76 8.08 -11.89
C GLY A 9 8.30 7.79 -11.59
N LYS A 10 7.63 8.67 -10.82
CA LYS A 10 6.22 8.54 -10.46
C LYS A 10 5.41 8.22 -11.72
N MET A 11 4.76 7.04 -11.73
CA MET A 11 3.99 6.57 -12.88
C MET A 11 2.95 7.64 -13.26
N ASP A 12 2.89 8.00 -14.54
CA ASP A 12 1.84 8.90 -15.04
C ASP A 12 0.49 8.19 -14.99
N ARG A 13 -0.29 8.51 -13.95
CA ARG A 13 -1.56 7.88 -13.59
C ARG A 13 -2.77 8.55 -14.26
N THR A 14 -2.58 9.65 -15.00
CA THR A 14 -3.68 10.40 -15.64
C THR A 14 -4.39 9.61 -16.75
N LYS A 15 -3.72 8.64 -17.38
CA LYS A 15 -4.24 7.81 -18.48
C LYS A 15 -5.41 6.90 -18.11
N PHE A 16 -5.67 6.65 -16.82
CA PHE A 16 -6.76 5.78 -16.38
C PHE A 16 -8.08 6.52 -16.12
N GLU A 17 -8.03 7.82 -15.82
CA GLU A 17 -9.21 8.64 -15.49
C GLU A 17 -10.06 8.96 -16.71
N GLU A 18 -9.49 8.95 -17.92
CA GLU A 18 -10.18 9.26 -19.17
C GLU A 18 -11.09 8.12 -19.68
N ARG A 19 -11.00 6.91 -19.09
CA ARG A 19 -11.76 5.74 -19.55
C ARG A 19 -12.96 5.46 -18.65
N LYS A 20 -14.11 5.17 -19.26
CA LYS A 20 -15.30 4.73 -18.51
C LYS A 20 -15.00 3.40 -17.79
N PRO A 21 -15.11 3.35 -16.45
CA PRO A 21 -14.81 2.13 -15.71
C PRO A 21 -15.87 1.06 -16.00
N LEU A 22 -15.42 -0.20 -16.14
CA LEU A 22 -16.30 -1.35 -16.34
C LEU A 22 -17.16 -1.64 -15.09
N TRP A 23 -16.63 -1.32 -13.91
CA TRP A 23 -17.29 -1.54 -12.64
C TRP A 23 -16.83 -0.50 -11.62
N LYS A 24 -17.72 -0.13 -10.70
CA LYS A 24 -17.41 0.75 -9.56
C LYS A 24 -17.81 0.08 -8.25
N PRO A 25 -16.93 0.10 -7.23
CA PRO A 25 -17.28 -0.40 -5.90
C PRO A 25 -18.41 0.44 -5.27
N ASN A 26 -19.22 -0.21 -4.44
CA ASN A 26 -20.12 0.49 -3.52
C ASN A 26 -19.34 1.00 -2.28
N GLU A 27 -20.01 1.73 -1.38
CA GLU A 27 -19.36 2.42 -0.25
C GLU A 27 -18.64 1.51 0.75
N THR A 28 -19.06 0.24 0.86
CA THR A 28 -18.48 -0.71 1.83
C THR A 28 -17.21 -1.37 1.31
N HIS A 29 -16.99 -1.36 0.00
CA HIS A 29 -15.77 -1.91 -0.60
C HIS A 29 -14.54 -1.11 -0.18
N GLY A 30 -13.45 -1.83 0.09
CA GLY A 30 -12.17 -1.23 0.46
C GLY A 30 -12.12 -0.63 1.87
N MET A 31 -13.13 -0.83 2.73
CA MET A 31 -13.12 -0.31 4.10
C MET A 31 -11.92 -0.82 4.91
N VAL A 32 -11.56 -2.10 4.76
CA VAL A 32 -10.36 -2.68 5.39
C VAL A 32 -9.10 -1.97 4.91
N MET A 33 -8.96 -1.75 3.60
CA MET A 33 -7.82 -1.05 3.01
C MET A 33 -7.76 0.42 3.47
N LYS A 34 -8.90 1.11 3.62
CA LYS A 34 -8.96 2.47 4.17
C LYS A 34 -8.46 2.51 5.62
N LYS A 35 -8.86 1.53 6.45
CA LYS A 35 -8.38 1.41 7.83
C LYS A 35 -6.88 1.09 7.90
N PHE A 36 -6.41 0.15 7.08
CA PHE A 36 -4.99 -0.19 6.95
C PHE A 36 -4.17 1.04 6.53
N LYS A 37 -4.60 1.75 5.49
CA LYS A 37 -3.97 2.99 5.05
C LYS A 37 -3.85 4.00 6.19
N LYS A 38 -4.95 4.26 6.91
CA LYS A 38 -4.97 5.21 8.02
C LYS A 38 -3.91 4.84 9.08
N ARG A 39 -3.81 3.56 9.43
CA ARG A 39 -2.79 3.06 10.37
C ARG A 39 -1.37 3.35 9.89
N ILE A 40 -1.05 3.06 8.62
CA ILE A 40 0.29 3.32 8.06
C ILE A 40 0.61 4.81 8.09
N VAL A 41 -0.34 5.65 7.67
CA VAL A 41 -0.19 7.10 7.64
C VAL A 41 0.11 7.66 9.02
N GLU A 42 -0.64 7.22 10.03
CA GLU A 42 -0.45 7.63 11.42
C GLU A 42 0.87 7.12 11.99
N LYS A 43 1.23 5.85 11.74
CA LYS A 43 2.43 5.22 12.30
C LYS A 43 3.74 5.76 11.71
N TYR A 44 3.76 6.02 10.39
CA TYR A 44 4.96 6.45 9.67
C TYR A 44 4.96 7.96 9.37
N ASN A 45 4.00 8.70 9.92
CA ASN A 45 3.84 10.15 9.75
C ASN A 45 3.88 10.59 8.28
N LEU A 46 3.18 9.86 7.42
CA LEU A 46 3.16 10.10 5.98
C LEU A 46 2.18 11.23 5.64
N GLN A 47 2.55 12.13 4.74
CA GLN A 47 1.58 13.07 4.14
C GLN A 47 0.84 12.39 3.00
N ALA A 48 -0.12 11.52 3.33
CA ALA A 48 -0.85 10.72 2.35
C ALA A 48 -2.30 11.20 2.17
N GLY A 49 -2.62 11.71 0.98
CA GLY A 49 -3.95 12.16 0.59
C GLY A 49 -4.77 11.10 -0.15
N ASN A 50 -4.12 10.15 -0.85
CA ASN A 50 -4.81 9.19 -1.72
C ASN A 50 -4.27 7.75 -1.56
N TYR A 51 -4.68 6.82 -2.43
CA TYR A 51 -4.19 5.43 -2.42
C TYR A 51 -2.73 5.33 -2.88
N TRP A 52 -2.32 6.21 -3.78
CA TRP A 52 -1.01 6.16 -4.41
C TRP A 52 0.12 6.48 -3.45
N ASP A 53 -0.12 7.33 -2.46
CA ASP A 53 0.88 7.61 -1.43
C ASP A 53 1.18 6.35 -0.60
N LEU A 54 0.17 5.51 -0.35
CA LEU A 54 0.36 4.19 0.27
C LEU A 54 1.11 3.24 -0.66
N TYR A 55 0.79 3.24 -1.96
CA TYR A 55 1.48 2.42 -2.94
C TYR A 55 2.97 2.78 -3.01
N ASP A 56 3.30 4.06 -3.17
CA ASP A 56 4.68 4.56 -3.27
C ASP A 56 5.46 4.17 -1.98
N TRP A 57 4.87 4.37 -0.80
CA TRP A 57 5.47 3.88 0.45
C TRP A 57 5.69 2.36 0.46
N SER A 58 4.70 1.58 0.03
CA SER A 58 4.74 0.11 0.10
C SER A 58 5.84 -0.52 -0.77
N VAL A 59 6.16 0.11 -1.91
CA VAL A 59 7.22 -0.39 -2.79
C VAL A 59 8.61 0.05 -2.32
N ASP A 60 8.70 1.19 -1.64
CA ASP A 60 9.95 1.70 -1.08
C ASP A 60 10.30 1.05 0.27
N HIS A 61 9.31 0.53 1.01
CA HIS A 61 9.44 0.03 2.39
C HIS A 61 8.87 -1.40 2.52
N ILE A 62 9.36 -2.31 1.67
CA ILE A 62 8.86 -3.70 1.59
C ILE A 62 8.93 -4.44 2.95
N PRO A 63 10.02 -4.38 3.74
CA PRO A 63 10.08 -5.07 5.04
C PRO A 63 9.04 -4.54 6.03
N GLU A 64 8.88 -3.22 6.13
CA GLU A 64 7.90 -2.57 6.99
C GLU A 64 6.47 -2.90 6.55
N LEU A 65 6.21 -2.92 5.25
CA LEU A 65 4.92 -3.34 4.70
C LEU A 65 4.54 -4.73 5.20
N TRP A 66 5.44 -5.71 5.08
CA TRP A 66 5.15 -7.08 5.49
C TRP A 66 4.99 -7.23 6.99
N ALA A 67 5.79 -6.52 7.78
CA ALA A 67 5.60 -6.44 9.23
C ALA A 67 4.21 -5.90 9.60
N GLU A 68 3.76 -4.83 8.94
CA GLU A 68 2.42 -4.26 9.19
C GLU A 68 1.29 -5.17 8.74
N ILE A 69 1.44 -5.85 7.60
CA ILE A 69 0.45 -6.84 7.14
C ILE A 69 0.34 -7.98 8.15
N TRP A 70 1.48 -8.49 8.64
CA TRP A 70 1.53 -9.56 9.63
C TRP A 70 0.78 -9.17 10.91
N ASP A 71 1.10 -7.99 11.46
CA ASP A 71 0.47 -7.48 12.67
C ASP A 71 -1.02 -7.16 12.47
N TYR A 72 -1.39 -6.56 11.33
CA TYR A 72 -2.76 -6.10 11.08
C TYR A 72 -3.73 -7.23 10.76
N SER A 73 -3.26 -8.28 10.08
CA SER A 73 -4.10 -9.43 9.72
C SER A 73 -4.33 -10.41 10.86
N GLY A 74 -3.57 -10.29 11.96
CA GLY A 74 -3.69 -11.16 13.12
C GLY A 74 -3.32 -12.61 12.82
N ILE A 75 -2.31 -12.82 11.96
CA ILE A 75 -1.81 -14.16 11.64
C ILE A 75 -1.43 -14.87 12.95
N ILE A 76 -1.87 -16.12 13.09
CA ILE A 76 -1.49 -16.99 14.20
C ILE A 76 -0.23 -17.73 13.79
N TYR A 77 0.82 -17.63 14.60
CA TYR A 77 2.14 -18.18 14.30
C TYR A 77 2.74 -18.86 15.53
N SER A 78 3.56 -19.88 15.28
CA SER A 78 4.29 -20.60 16.34
C SER A 78 5.59 -19.90 16.75
N LYS A 79 6.15 -19.08 15.86
CA LYS A 79 7.32 -18.23 16.09
C LYS A 79 7.11 -16.88 15.41
N PRO A 80 7.56 -15.77 16.02
CA PRO A 80 7.53 -14.45 15.38
C PRO A 80 8.42 -14.46 14.13
N TYR A 81 8.15 -13.55 13.19
CA TYR A 81 9.01 -13.36 12.01
C TYR A 81 10.36 -12.74 12.44
N ASP A 82 11.42 -13.11 11.74
CA ASP A 82 12.74 -12.49 11.89
C ASP A 82 12.78 -11.20 11.07
N LYS A 83 13.22 -10.10 11.70
CA LYS A 83 13.43 -8.81 11.03
C LYS A 83 14.78 -8.73 10.33
#